data_AF-A0A966KNR5-F1
#
_entry.id   AF-A0A966KNR5-F1
#
_cell.length_a   1.000
_cell.length_b   1.000
_cell.length_c   1.000
_cell.angle_alpha   90.00
_cell.angle_beta   90.00
_cell.angle_gamma   90.00
#
_symmetry.space_group_name_H-M   'P 1'
#
loop_
_entity.id
_entity.type
_entity.pdbx_description
1 polymer ?
#
loop_
_entity_poly.entity_id
_entity_poly.type
_entity_poly.pdbx_seq_one_letter_code
_entity_poly.pdbx_strand_id
1 'polypeptide(L)'
;MHHPRAIGHHHGCQPVWLTGAQAGPIARNSVSIDQLIAQQQAPHTRFPGIALGNTGRTLSYNADGIAIPAEKKPSEVFKRLFTSPEGGVEQQRKELKKTGSILDLILGEARKLNREMGNEDKSRLDQYLTSVREVEVRTERAEDWLDIPRPRISESQTRKLNREVPQQEVGDYFRTMYDLIVLAFETDITRVITFSTGDEGKGLPIPEINLNQTRHSLSHHNGDPEQLRRLTESDIFNYEQFAYFIDRLSQVEDEHGKLIDSTQCLYGSGMAYGHSHGNANIPTVLAGGTALGYRHGQHLDFNQGHFDGYDLSDSQAHYRLCSRPLNADARLSNLLLTMGKMAGTEIDSFSDSLKPLSELLA
;
A
#
# COMPACT_ATOMS: atom_id res chain seq x y z
N MET A 1 13.40 -6.78 9.11
CA MET A 1 13.10 -5.44 9.71
C MET A 1 11.92 -5.56 10.67
N HIS A 2 11.47 -4.49 11.33
CA HIS A 2 10.26 -4.52 12.17
C HIS A 2 9.59 -3.14 12.31
N HIS A 3 8.33 -3.11 12.75
CA HIS A 3 7.68 -1.89 13.25
C HIS A 3 7.74 -1.89 14.78
N PRO A 4 8.57 -1.05 15.43
CA PRO A 4 8.71 -1.03 16.89
C PRO A 4 7.37 -0.93 17.62
N ARG A 5 6.47 -0.09 17.11
CA ARG A 5 5.15 0.17 17.70
C ARG A 5 4.07 -0.87 17.36
N ALA A 6 4.45 -1.94 16.66
CA ALA A 6 3.56 -3.05 16.34
C ALA A 6 3.93 -4.36 17.07
N ILE A 7 5.12 -4.45 17.70
CA ILE A 7 5.64 -5.69 18.29
C ILE A 7 4.64 -6.30 19.30
N GLY A 8 4.38 -7.60 19.16
CA GLY A 8 3.50 -8.37 20.05
C GLY A 8 2.00 -8.27 19.75
N HIS A 9 1.59 -7.52 18.73
CA HIS A 9 0.21 -7.50 18.25
C HIS A 9 -0.08 -8.67 17.31
N HIS A 10 -1.17 -9.39 17.57
CA HIS A 10 -1.54 -10.61 16.84
C HIS A 10 -2.18 -10.28 15.49
N HIS A 11 -3.23 -9.46 15.52
CA HIS A 11 -3.90 -8.91 14.35
C HIS A 11 -3.81 -7.39 14.40
N GLY A 12 -3.43 -6.75 13.30
CA GLY A 12 -3.25 -5.30 13.24
C GLY A 12 -1.88 -4.82 12.74
N CYS A 13 -1.06 -5.68 12.15
CA CYS A 13 0.17 -5.25 11.48
C CYS A 13 -0.13 -4.65 10.08
N GLN A 14 -1.23 -5.05 9.44
CA GLN A 14 -1.70 -4.60 8.12
C GLN A 14 -2.01 -3.09 8.11
N PRO A 15 -2.79 -2.54 9.07
CA PRO A 15 -2.99 -1.09 9.20
C PRO A 15 -1.72 -0.27 9.38
N VAL A 16 -0.68 -0.83 10.00
CA VAL A 16 0.55 -0.10 10.32
C VAL A 16 1.67 -0.33 9.31
N TRP A 17 1.47 -1.22 8.33
CA TRP A 17 2.50 -1.60 7.36
C TRP A 17 3.14 -0.40 6.67
N LEU A 18 2.34 0.57 6.20
CA LEU A 18 2.81 1.77 5.53
C LEU A 18 2.84 3.03 6.41
N THR A 19 2.38 2.95 7.67
CA THR A 19 2.29 4.11 8.57
C THR A 19 3.34 4.06 9.69
N GLY A 20 3.75 2.86 10.11
CA GLY A 20 4.54 2.63 11.32
C GLY A 20 3.88 3.15 12.61
N ALA A 21 2.57 3.42 12.58
CA ALA A 21 1.84 3.93 13.72
C ALA A 21 1.75 2.91 14.86
N GLN A 22 1.22 3.36 16.01
CA GLN A 22 0.93 2.46 17.11
C GLN A 22 -0.14 1.43 16.71
N ALA A 23 0.19 0.15 16.81
CA ALA A 23 -0.80 -0.90 16.67
C ALA A 23 -1.62 -1.03 17.97
N GLY A 24 -2.88 -1.41 17.84
CA GLY A 24 -3.76 -1.67 18.98
C GLY A 24 -5.21 -1.24 18.74
N PRO A 25 -6.17 -1.80 19.52
CA PRO A 25 -7.59 -1.61 19.29
C PRO A 25 -8.08 -0.17 19.50
N ILE A 26 -7.38 0.61 20.33
CA ILE A 26 -7.71 2.01 20.64
C ILE A 26 -6.71 3.01 20.03
N ALA A 27 -5.73 2.51 19.28
CA ALA A 27 -4.69 3.35 18.71
C ALA A 27 -5.22 4.05 17.45
N ARG A 28 -5.02 5.36 17.38
CA ARG A 28 -5.26 6.12 16.15
C ARG A 28 -4.09 5.88 15.18
N ASN A 29 -4.40 5.60 13.93
CA ASN A 29 -3.38 5.47 12.89
C ASN A 29 -2.81 6.86 12.52
N SER A 30 -1.83 6.88 11.63
CA SER A 30 -1.27 8.12 11.06
C SER A 30 -1.26 8.06 9.53
N VAL A 31 -0.82 9.15 8.90
CA VAL A 31 -0.55 9.16 7.47
C VAL A 31 0.36 8.01 7.05
N SER A 32 0.03 7.37 5.94
CA SER A 32 0.87 6.36 5.32
C SER A 32 1.86 6.98 4.34
N ILE A 33 3.01 6.33 4.13
CA ILE A 33 4.06 6.86 3.26
C ILE A 33 3.57 7.02 1.81
N ASP A 34 2.69 6.14 1.33
CA ASP A 34 2.10 6.24 -0.01
C ASP A 34 1.27 7.51 -0.15
N GLN A 35 0.61 7.99 0.92
CA GLN A 35 -0.14 9.24 0.88
C GLN A 35 0.76 10.47 0.84
N LEU A 36 1.91 10.44 1.51
CA LEU A 36 2.91 11.50 1.39
C LEU A 36 3.49 11.57 -0.02
N ILE A 37 3.82 10.41 -0.61
CA ILE A 37 4.26 10.33 -2.00
C ILE A 37 3.15 10.79 -2.95
N ALA A 38 1.91 10.35 -2.73
CA ALA A 38 0.76 10.74 -3.54
C ALA A 38 0.50 12.25 -3.50
N GLN A 39 0.71 12.91 -2.36
CA GLN A 39 0.59 14.36 -2.25
C GLN A 39 1.63 15.08 -3.12
N GLN A 40 2.87 14.58 -3.16
CA GLN A 40 3.93 15.09 -4.01
C GLN A 40 3.62 14.89 -5.50
N GLN A 41 3.06 13.73 -5.87
CA GLN A 41 2.78 13.38 -7.27
C GLN A 41 1.43 13.93 -7.78
N ALA A 42 0.53 14.33 -6.88
CA ALA A 42 -0.81 14.80 -7.21
C ALA A 42 -0.90 15.89 -8.30
N PRO A 43 0.02 16.86 -8.39
CA PRO A 43 -0.02 17.88 -9.47
C PRO A 43 0.25 17.30 -10.86
N HIS A 44 0.87 16.11 -10.95
CA HIS A 44 1.35 15.54 -12.21
C HIS A 44 0.43 14.47 -12.79
N THR A 45 -0.48 13.92 -11.99
CA THR A 45 -1.34 12.80 -12.39
C THR A 45 -2.80 13.02 -12.01
N ARG A 46 -3.72 12.49 -12.83
CA ARG A 46 -5.17 12.58 -12.60
C ARG A 46 -5.61 12.04 -11.26
N PHE A 47 -5.05 10.91 -10.84
CA PHE A 47 -5.30 10.34 -9.53
C PHE A 47 -4.01 10.43 -8.70
N PRO A 48 -4.02 11.15 -7.57
CA PRO A 48 -2.83 11.26 -6.71
C PRO A 48 -2.29 9.90 -6.24
N GLY A 49 -3.20 8.97 -6.00
CA GLY A 49 -2.89 7.60 -5.65
C GLY A 49 -4.13 6.72 -5.64
N ILE A 50 -3.95 5.41 -5.68
CA ILE A 50 -5.03 4.42 -5.67
C ILE A 50 -4.77 3.39 -4.57
N ALA A 51 -5.78 3.14 -3.75
CA ALA A 51 -5.81 2.01 -2.83
C ALA A 51 -6.59 0.85 -3.44
N LEU A 52 -5.94 -0.30 -3.54
CA LEU A 52 -6.51 -1.55 -4.02
C LEU A 52 -6.45 -2.59 -2.89
N GLY A 53 -7.39 -3.51 -2.86
CA GLY A 53 -7.35 -4.56 -1.85
C GLY A 53 -8.41 -5.65 -2.02
N ASN A 54 -7.98 -6.90 -1.94
CA ASN A 54 -8.82 -8.05 -2.25
C ASN A 54 -10.03 -8.16 -1.31
N THR A 55 -9.82 -7.90 -0.02
CA THR A 55 -10.88 -7.98 0.99
C THR A 55 -11.60 -6.65 1.18
N GLY A 56 -11.29 -5.62 0.36
CA GLY A 56 -11.72 -4.23 0.56
C GLY A 56 -10.99 -3.51 1.70
N ARG A 57 -9.99 -4.15 2.32
CA ARG A 57 -9.10 -3.53 3.30
C ARG A 57 -7.93 -2.84 2.61
N THR A 58 -7.43 -1.79 3.24
CA THR A 58 -6.42 -0.88 2.68
C THR A 58 -5.15 -0.86 3.51
N LEU A 59 -4.03 -0.57 2.85
CA LEU A 59 -2.77 -0.21 3.50
C LEU A 59 -2.61 1.32 3.64
N SER A 60 -3.52 2.08 3.02
CA SER A 60 -3.39 3.51 2.81
C SER A 60 -4.26 4.30 3.79
N TYR A 61 -3.65 5.29 4.44
CA TYR A 61 -4.25 6.10 5.51
C TYR A 61 -3.93 7.58 5.28
N ASN A 62 -4.95 8.44 5.34
CA ASN A 62 -4.77 9.88 5.16
C ASN A 62 -4.08 10.54 6.37
N ALA A 63 -3.88 11.87 6.33
CA ALA A 63 -3.22 12.63 7.40
C ALA A 63 -3.84 12.40 8.78
N ASP A 64 -5.16 12.20 8.83
CA ASP A 64 -5.93 11.96 10.04
C ASP A 64 -5.87 10.51 10.56
N GLY A 65 -5.17 9.61 9.87
CA GLY A 65 -5.15 8.20 10.21
C GLY A 65 -6.43 7.46 9.85
N ILE A 66 -7.21 7.99 8.92
CA ILE A 66 -8.44 7.38 8.41
C ILE A 66 -8.09 6.51 7.19
N ALA A 67 -8.57 5.27 7.21
CA ALA A 67 -8.39 4.30 6.14
C ALA A 67 -9.00 4.81 4.82
N ILE A 68 -8.23 4.80 3.74
CA ILE A 68 -8.71 5.14 2.40
C ILE A 68 -9.37 3.90 1.79
N PRO A 69 -10.65 3.99 1.33
CA PRO A 69 -11.35 2.85 0.74
C PRO A 69 -10.56 2.20 -0.39
N ALA A 70 -10.43 0.87 -0.31
CA ALA A 70 -9.71 0.08 -1.29
C ALA A 70 -10.67 -0.54 -2.31
N GLU A 71 -10.37 -0.38 -3.60
CA GLU A 71 -11.12 -1.02 -4.67
C GLU A 71 -10.70 -2.49 -4.81
N LYS A 72 -11.69 -3.35 -4.98
CA LYS A 72 -11.48 -4.81 -5.06
C LYS A 72 -11.93 -5.44 -6.37
N LYS A 73 -12.71 -4.71 -7.16
CA LYS A 73 -13.33 -5.20 -8.39
C LYS A 73 -12.55 -4.71 -9.61
N PRO A 74 -11.95 -5.59 -10.42
CA PRO A 74 -11.11 -5.16 -11.53
C PRO A 74 -11.85 -4.29 -12.56
N SER A 75 -13.13 -4.59 -12.86
CA SER A 75 -13.88 -3.77 -13.82
C SER A 75 -14.19 -2.38 -13.27
N GLU A 76 -14.42 -2.23 -11.97
CA GLU A 76 -14.65 -0.93 -11.33
C GLU A 76 -13.36 -0.10 -11.29
N VAL A 77 -12.22 -0.74 -11.02
CA VAL A 77 -10.89 -0.10 -11.15
C VAL A 77 -10.68 0.37 -12.59
N PHE A 78 -10.88 -0.50 -13.58
CA PHE A 78 -10.73 -0.14 -14.99
C PHE A 78 -11.61 1.05 -15.36
N LYS A 79 -12.92 1.00 -15.04
CA LYS A 79 -13.87 2.07 -15.37
C LYS A 79 -13.48 3.38 -14.70
N ARG A 80 -13.10 3.34 -13.43
CA ARG A 80 -12.68 4.53 -12.67
C ARG A 80 -11.48 5.21 -13.31
N LEU A 81 -10.52 4.45 -13.80
CA LEU A 81 -9.27 4.97 -14.38
C LEU A 81 -9.41 5.32 -15.86
N PHE A 82 -10.06 4.50 -16.67
CA PHE A 82 -9.95 4.62 -18.13
C PHE A 82 -11.24 5.05 -18.81
N THR A 83 -12.39 4.98 -18.13
CA THR A 83 -13.68 5.32 -18.73
C THR A 83 -14.12 6.73 -18.35
N SER A 84 -14.64 7.46 -19.34
CA SER A 84 -15.30 8.73 -19.10
C SER A 84 -16.61 8.52 -18.31
N PRO A 85 -16.85 9.29 -17.25
CA PRO A 85 -18.04 9.12 -16.43
C PRO A 85 -19.34 9.41 -17.18
N GLU A 86 -20.42 8.75 -16.76
CA GLU A 86 -21.74 8.93 -17.35
C GLU A 86 -22.19 10.39 -17.27
N GLY A 87 -22.72 10.94 -18.37
CA GLY A 87 -23.10 12.35 -18.47
C GLY A 87 -21.99 13.30 -18.94
N GLY A 88 -20.76 12.81 -19.09
CA GLY A 88 -19.64 13.57 -19.65
C GLY A 88 -19.06 14.64 -18.71
N VAL A 89 -18.03 15.34 -19.21
CA VAL A 89 -17.24 16.32 -18.44
C VAL A 89 -18.10 17.41 -17.79
N GLU A 90 -19.11 17.93 -18.49
CA GLU A 90 -19.97 19.01 -17.98
C GLU A 90 -20.80 18.59 -16.76
N GLN A 91 -21.32 17.36 -16.75
CA GLN A 91 -22.06 16.87 -15.59
C GLN A 91 -21.11 16.69 -14.39
N GLN A 92 -19.92 16.16 -14.62
CA GLN A 92 -18.91 16.02 -13.57
C GLN A 92 -18.50 17.37 -12.99
N ARG A 93 -18.29 18.38 -13.85
CA ARG A 93 -17.95 19.73 -13.44
C ARG A 93 -19.03 20.33 -12.55
N LYS A 94 -20.31 20.11 -12.87
CA LYS A 94 -21.43 20.56 -12.02
C LYS A 94 -21.40 19.91 -10.63
N GLU A 95 -21.16 18.60 -10.56
CA GLU A 95 -21.05 17.90 -9.27
C GLU A 95 -19.86 18.40 -8.45
N LEU A 96 -18.68 18.56 -9.06
CA LEU A 96 -17.50 19.10 -8.37
C LEU A 96 -17.72 20.52 -7.87
N LYS A 97 -18.32 21.41 -8.68
CA LYS A 97 -18.67 22.77 -8.25
C LYS A 97 -19.65 22.78 -7.09
N LYS A 98 -20.65 21.89 -7.12
CA LYS A 98 -21.60 21.71 -6.01
C LYS A 98 -20.88 21.24 -4.74
N THR A 99 -19.97 20.28 -4.85
CA THR A 99 -19.12 19.85 -3.72
C THR A 99 -18.28 21.00 -3.19
N GLY A 100 -17.62 21.77 -4.05
CA GLY A 100 -16.85 22.96 -3.66
C GLY A 100 -17.69 23.98 -2.88
N SER A 101 -18.89 24.31 -3.38
CA SER A 101 -19.80 25.23 -2.68
C SER A 101 -20.25 24.73 -1.30
N ILE A 102 -20.41 23.40 -1.13
CA ILE A 102 -20.73 22.80 0.17
C ILE A 102 -19.53 22.91 1.12
N LEU A 103 -18.31 22.65 0.62
CA LEU A 103 -17.08 22.76 1.41
C LEU A 103 -16.84 24.20 1.85
N ASP A 104 -17.06 25.19 0.98
CA ASP A 104 -16.97 26.62 1.31
C ASP A 104 -17.92 27.01 2.44
N LEU A 105 -19.17 26.52 2.39
CA LEU A 105 -20.16 26.76 3.44
C LEU A 105 -19.68 26.15 4.78
N ILE A 106 -19.24 24.89 4.77
CA ILE A 106 -18.72 24.19 5.95
C ILE A 106 -17.51 24.93 6.53
N LEU A 107 -16.57 25.38 5.70
CA LEU A 107 -15.40 26.15 6.14
C LEU A 107 -15.81 27.50 6.75
N GLY A 108 -16.79 28.17 6.17
CA GLY A 108 -17.36 29.41 6.72
C GLY A 108 -17.95 29.23 8.11
N GLU A 109 -18.76 28.18 8.29
CA GLU A 109 -19.38 27.82 9.58
C GLU A 109 -18.33 27.39 10.61
N ALA A 110 -17.39 26.53 10.23
CA ALA A 110 -16.33 26.07 11.11
C ALA A 110 -15.41 27.21 11.56
N ARG A 111 -15.08 28.18 10.68
CA ARG A 111 -14.33 29.40 11.07
C ARG A 111 -15.11 30.27 12.06
N LYS A 112 -16.43 30.35 11.95
CA LYS A 112 -17.27 31.08 12.91
C LYS A 112 -17.25 30.38 14.26
N LEU A 113 -17.45 29.07 14.28
CA LEU A 113 -17.42 28.25 15.49
C LEU A 113 -16.05 28.33 16.19
N ASN A 114 -14.93 28.34 15.44
CA ASN A 114 -13.58 28.46 16.01
C ASN A 114 -13.36 29.76 16.81
N ARG A 115 -14.05 30.84 16.43
CA ARG A 115 -14.01 32.11 17.17
C ARG A 115 -14.81 32.08 18.47
N GLU A 116 -15.78 31.18 18.57
CA GLU A 116 -16.71 31.07 19.70
C GLU A 116 -16.31 29.97 20.71
N MET A 117 -15.40 29.05 20.34
CA MET A 117 -14.98 27.92 21.18
C MET A 117 -13.81 28.23 22.15
N GLY A 118 -13.80 27.52 23.29
CA GLY A 118 -12.70 27.50 24.25
C GLY A 118 -11.49 26.68 23.78
N ASN A 119 -10.32 26.87 24.42
CA ASN A 119 -9.03 26.37 23.91
C ASN A 119 -8.91 24.82 23.79
N GLU A 120 -9.62 24.05 24.61
CA GLU A 120 -9.56 22.58 24.61
C GLU A 120 -10.25 21.97 23.37
N ASP A 121 -11.29 22.65 22.89
CA ASP A 121 -12.15 22.25 21.78
C ASP A 121 -11.59 22.64 20.40
N LYS A 122 -10.72 23.66 20.37
CA LYS A 122 -10.06 24.15 19.15
C LYS A 122 -9.23 23.08 18.46
N SER A 123 -8.53 22.24 19.22
CA SER A 123 -7.69 21.17 18.66
C SER A 123 -8.47 20.18 17.79
N ARG A 124 -9.70 19.81 18.20
CA ARG A 124 -10.57 18.93 17.41
C ARG A 124 -11.11 19.62 16.17
N LEU A 125 -11.49 20.89 16.30
CA LEU A 125 -11.97 21.69 15.18
C LEU A 125 -10.86 21.94 14.15
N ASP A 126 -9.63 22.16 14.59
CA ASP A 126 -8.47 22.35 13.70
C ASP A 126 -8.17 21.08 12.90
N GLN A 127 -8.29 19.89 13.52
CA GLN A 127 -8.21 18.61 12.80
C GLN A 127 -9.31 18.50 11.75
N TYR A 128 -10.56 18.78 12.13
CA TYR A 128 -11.68 18.76 11.18
C TYR A 128 -11.49 19.75 10.01
N LEU A 129 -11.06 20.97 10.29
CA LEU A 129 -10.77 21.99 9.28
C LEU A 129 -9.65 21.55 8.33
N THR A 130 -8.64 20.86 8.86
CA THR A 130 -7.56 20.27 8.05
C THR A 130 -8.12 19.20 7.11
N SER A 131 -8.95 18.27 7.61
CA SER A 131 -9.60 17.25 6.77
C SER A 131 -10.47 17.88 5.68
N VAL A 132 -11.24 18.93 6.00
CA VAL A 132 -12.08 19.64 5.02
C VAL A 132 -11.22 20.30 3.94
N ARG A 133 -10.11 20.93 4.32
CA ARG A 133 -9.18 21.54 3.37
C ARG A 133 -8.54 20.52 2.44
N GLU A 134 -8.26 19.30 2.92
CA GLU A 134 -7.78 18.22 2.04
C GLU A 134 -8.81 17.83 0.98
N VAL A 135 -10.09 17.76 1.34
CA VAL A 135 -11.16 17.45 0.38
C VAL A 135 -11.32 18.58 -0.63
N GLU A 136 -11.25 19.83 -0.21
CA GLU A 136 -11.31 21.00 -1.09
C GLU A 136 -10.19 20.96 -2.14
N VAL A 137 -8.94 20.78 -1.72
CA VAL A 137 -7.78 20.68 -2.63
C VAL A 137 -7.93 19.50 -3.60
N ARG A 138 -8.51 18.38 -3.15
CA ARG A 138 -8.80 17.23 -4.04
C ARG A 138 -9.90 17.55 -5.05
N THR A 139 -10.94 18.29 -4.65
CA THR A 139 -12.03 18.72 -5.53
C THR A 139 -11.53 19.70 -6.60
N GLU A 140 -10.73 20.70 -6.22
CA GLU A 140 -10.10 21.64 -7.15
C GLU A 140 -9.25 20.91 -8.20
N ARG A 141 -8.36 20.01 -7.75
CA ARG A 141 -7.53 19.21 -8.66
C ARG A 141 -8.37 18.32 -9.58
N ALA A 142 -9.42 17.70 -9.05
CA ALA A 142 -10.30 16.87 -9.87
C ALA A 142 -10.96 17.70 -10.99
N GLU A 143 -11.27 18.98 -10.73
CA GLU A 143 -11.79 19.90 -11.72
C GLU A 143 -10.74 20.24 -12.79
N ASP A 144 -9.49 20.50 -12.41
CA ASP A 144 -8.39 20.79 -13.35
C ASP A 144 -8.15 19.64 -14.34
N TRP A 145 -8.30 18.40 -13.86
CA TRP A 145 -8.11 17.22 -14.70
C TRP A 145 -9.30 16.92 -15.62
N LEU A 146 -10.46 17.54 -15.45
CA LEU A 146 -11.64 17.25 -16.28
C LEU A 146 -11.43 17.57 -17.76
N ASP A 147 -10.66 18.61 -18.07
CA ASP A 147 -10.41 19.04 -19.45
C ASP A 147 -9.27 18.28 -20.13
N ILE A 148 -8.44 17.59 -19.34
CA ILE A 148 -7.39 16.73 -19.86
C ILE A 148 -8.07 15.43 -20.33
N PRO A 149 -7.82 14.94 -21.55
CA PRO A 149 -8.39 13.67 -21.99
C PRO A 149 -7.81 12.50 -21.19
N ARG A 150 -8.60 11.44 -21.03
CA ARG A 150 -8.08 10.17 -20.51
C ARG A 150 -7.19 9.48 -21.55
N PRO A 151 -6.22 8.66 -21.13
CA PRO A 151 -5.41 7.90 -22.06
C PRO A 151 -6.28 6.98 -22.92
N ARG A 152 -5.92 6.81 -24.19
CA ARG A 152 -6.63 5.93 -25.11
C ARG A 152 -6.16 4.50 -24.89
N ILE A 153 -7.07 3.64 -24.45
CA ILE A 153 -6.79 2.22 -24.25
C ILE A 153 -7.24 1.44 -25.49
N SER A 154 -6.41 0.51 -25.97
CA SER A 154 -6.78 -0.30 -27.13
C SER A 154 -8.00 -1.16 -26.83
N GLU A 155 -8.76 -1.52 -27.87
CA GLU A 155 -9.94 -2.39 -27.71
C GLU A 155 -9.55 -3.77 -27.15
N SER A 156 -8.36 -4.26 -27.51
CA SER A 156 -7.83 -5.53 -26.98
C SER A 156 -7.53 -5.45 -25.48
N GLN A 157 -6.83 -4.40 -25.02
CA GLN A 157 -6.60 -4.16 -23.59
C GLN A 157 -7.91 -3.95 -22.83
N THR A 158 -8.86 -3.22 -23.42
CA THR A 158 -10.18 -3.01 -22.83
C THR A 158 -10.91 -4.34 -22.61
N ARG A 159 -10.97 -5.22 -23.63
CA ARG A 159 -11.57 -6.55 -23.48
C ARG A 159 -10.86 -7.42 -22.43
N LYS A 160 -9.53 -7.30 -22.34
CA LYS A 160 -8.72 -8.08 -21.39
C LYS A 160 -8.92 -7.63 -19.94
N LEU A 161 -9.03 -6.33 -19.70
CA LEU A 161 -8.94 -5.76 -18.34
C LEU A 161 -10.26 -5.20 -17.80
N ASN A 162 -11.19 -4.79 -18.67
CA ASN A 162 -12.53 -4.37 -18.26
C ASN A 162 -13.46 -5.58 -18.09
N ARG A 163 -13.13 -6.44 -17.13
CA ARG A 163 -13.91 -7.63 -16.80
C ARG A 163 -13.93 -7.85 -15.29
N GLU A 164 -15.00 -8.45 -14.80
CA GLU A 164 -15.02 -8.98 -13.44
C GLU A 164 -14.36 -10.36 -13.44
N VAL A 165 -13.43 -10.56 -12.51
CA VAL A 165 -12.77 -11.84 -12.28
C VAL A 165 -13.15 -12.33 -10.88
N PRO A 166 -13.79 -13.50 -10.75
CA PRO A 166 -14.12 -14.07 -9.44
C PRO A 166 -12.88 -14.28 -8.59
N GLN A 167 -12.94 -14.00 -7.30
CA GLN A 167 -11.80 -14.19 -6.39
C GLN A 167 -11.44 -15.66 -6.14
N GLN A 168 -12.27 -16.59 -6.59
CA GLN A 168 -11.96 -18.03 -6.62
C GLN A 168 -10.91 -18.37 -7.70
N GLU A 169 -10.82 -17.55 -8.75
CA GLU A 169 -9.79 -17.59 -9.79
C GLU A 169 -8.63 -16.67 -9.36
N VAL A 170 -8.01 -17.00 -8.23
CA VAL A 170 -7.03 -16.14 -7.53
C VAL A 170 -5.91 -15.68 -8.45
N GLY A 171 -5.39 -16.57 -9.30
CA GLY A 171 -4.28 -16.27 -10.20
C GLY A 171 -4.69 -15.27 -11.28
N ASP A 172 -5.82 -15.50 -11.95
CA ASP A 172 -6.34 -14.57 -12.95
C ASP A 172 -6.74 -13.23 -12.34
N TYR A 173 -7.29 -13.26 -11.12
CA TYR A 173 -7.66 -12.08 -10.37
C TYR A 173 -6.44 -11.22 -10.01
N PHE A 174 -5.37 -11.81 -9.44
CA PHE A 174 -4.14 -11.05 -9.12
C PHE A 174 -3.46 -10.54 -10.37
N ARG A 175 -3.35 -11.35 -11.42
CA ARG A 175 -2.73 -10.92 -12.68
C ARG A 175 -3.51 -9.81 -13.35
N THR A 176 -4.84 -9.86 -13.32
CA THR A 176 -5.69 -8.77 -13.84
C THR A 176 -5.51 -7.49 -13.03
N MET A 177 -5.44 -7.57 -11.70
CA MET A 177 -5.15 -6.41 -10.84
C MET A 177 -3.75 -5.84 -11.13
N TYR A 178 -2.72 -6.68 -11.23
CA TYR A 178 -1.36 -6.25 -11.56
C TYR A 178 -1.25 -5.65 -12.97
N ASP A 179 -1.92 -6.21 -13.97
CA ASP A 179 -1.97 -5.62 -15.31
C ASP A 179 -2.67 -4.25 -15.32
N LEU A 180 -3.68 -4.05 -14.48
CA LEU A 180 -4.31 -2.72 -14.28
C LEU A 180 -3.34 -1.72 -13.64
N ILE A 181 -2.53 -2.15 -12.67
CA ILE A 181 -1.48 -1.33 -12.05
C ILE A 181 -0.44 -0.94 -13.10
N VAL A 182 0.04 -1.91 -13.90
CA VAL A 182 1.00 -1.66 -14.98
C VAL A 182 0.43 -0.70 -16.00
N LEU A 183 -0.82 -0.87 -16.43
CA LEU A 183 -1.48 0.04 -17.38
C LEU A 183 -1.64 1.45 -16.79
N ALA A 184 -1.91 1.56 -15.50
CA ALA A 184 -2.02 2.85 -14.83
C ALA A 184 -0.69 3.61 -14.83
N PHE A 185 0.43 2.91 -14.65
CA PHE A 185 1.78 3.48 -14.75
C PHE A 185 2.18 3.77 -16.20
N GLU A 186 1.94 2.84 -17.13
CA GLU A 186 2.19 3.02 -18.58
C GLU A 186 1.50 4.26 -19.14
N THR A 187 0.31 4.59 -18.62
CA THR A 187 -0.48 5.73 -19.08
C THR A 187 -0.34 6.99 -18.21
N ASP A 188 0.56 6.96 -17.23
CA ASP A 188 0.81 8.02 -16.23
C ASP A 188 -0.46 8.59 -15.59
N ILE A 189 -1.48 7.75 -15.40
CA ILE A 189 -2.77 8.21 -14.83
C ILE A 189 -2.70 8.36 -13.31
N THR A 190 -1.79 7.61 -12.69
CA THR A 190 -1.33 7.72 -11.29
C THR A 190 0.10 7.21 -11.24
N ARG A 191 0.89 7.70 -10.28
CA ARG A 191 2.25 7.21 -9.98
C ARG A 191 2.33 6.45 -8.65
N VAL A 192 1.22 6.36 -7.92
CA VAL A 192 1.17 5.72 -6.60
C VAL A 192 0.00 4.75 -6.53
N ILE A 193 0.30 3.48 -6.25
CA ILE A 193 -0.70 2.46 -6.00
C ILE A 193 -0.28 1.62 -4.79
N THR A 194 -1.23 1.34 -3.90
CA THR A 194 -1.09 0.35 -2.83
C THR A 194 -2.03 -0.82 -3.10
N PHE A 195 -1.57 -2.05 -2.85
CA PHE A 195 -2.38 -3.24 -3.05
C PHE A 195 -2.32 -4.18 -1.86
N SER A 196 -3.42 -4.28 -1.11
CA SER A 196 -3.57 -5.20 0.02
C SER A 196 -4.06 -6.57 -0.45
N THR A 197 -3.18 -7.56 -0.53
CA THR A 197 -3.57 -8.91 -0.98
C THR A 197 -4.32 -9.72 0.08
N GLY A 198 -4.27 -9.30 1.35
CA GLY A 198 -4.99 -9.86 2.48
C GLY A 198 -4.65 -9.15 3.78
N ASP A 199 -5.21 -9.63 4.89
CA ASP A 199 -4.81 -9.26 6.26
C ASP A 199 -4.48 -10.51 7.09
N GLU A 200 -3.94 -10.34 8.29
CA GLU A 200 -3.45 -11.43 9.15
C GLU A 200 -4.52 -12.47 9.49
N GLY A 201 -5.79 -12.07 9.50
CA GLY A 201 -6.95 -12.94 9.75
C GLY A 201 -7.70 -13.37 8.49
N LYS A 202 -7.49 -12.69 7.35
CA LYS A 202 -8.27 -12.89 6.12
C LYS A 202 -7.37 -12.89 4.89
N GLY A 203 -6.95 -14.09 4.49
CA GLY A 203 -6.35 -14.37 3.18
C GLY A 203 -7.30 -15.22 2.34
N LEU A 204 -7.22 -15.07 1.01
CA LEU A 204 -8.00 -15.91 0.10
C LEU A 204 -7.49 -17.36 0.14
N PRO A 205 -8.38 -18.39 0.13
CA PRO A 205 -7.99 -19.73 -0.28
C PRO A 205 -7.57 -19.73 -1.76
N ILE A 206 -6.82 -20.74 -2.19
CA ILE A 206 -6.31 -20.86 -3.57
C ILE A 206 -6.77 -22.21 -4.17
N PRO A 207 -8.04 -22.31 -4.64
CA PRO A 207 -8.57 -23.54 -5.20
C PRO A 207 -7.81 -24.05 -6.43
N GLU A 208 -7.18 -23.16 -7.20
CA GLU A 208 -6.37 -23.48 -8.40
C GLU A 208 -5.25 -24.49 -8.13
N ILE A 209 -4.72 -24.50 -6.91
CA ILE A 209 -3.69 -25.43 -6.44
C ILE A 209 -4.22 -26.36 -5.33
N ASN A 210 -5.54 -26.58 -5.29
CA ASN A 210 -6.24 -27.41 -4.31
C ASN A 210 -6.10 -26.95 -2.85
N LEU A 211 -5.83 -25.67 -2.60
CA LEU A 211 -5.76 -25.10 -1.25
C LEU A 211 -7.08 -24.43 -0.87
N ASN A 212 -8.01 -25.21 -0.33
CA ASN A 212 -9.33 -24.70 0.09
C ASN A 212 -9.34 -24.04 1.48
N GLN A 213 -8.25 -24.19 2.25
CA GLN A 213 -8.08 -23.50 3.54
C GLN A 213 -7.54 -22.09 3.32
N THR A 214 -7.93 -21.13 4.15
CA THR A 214 -7.35 -19.78 4.10
C THR A 214 -5.90 -19.81 4.57
N ARG A 215 -5.07 -18.87 4.09
CA ARG A 215 -3.69 -18.71 4.57
C ARG A 215 -3.63 -18.53 6.10
N HIS A 216 -4.60 -17.83 6.70
CA HIS A 216 -4.70 -17.68 8.15
C HIS A 216 -4.82 -19.05 8.84
N SER A 217 -5.75 -19.90 8.39
CA SER A 217 -5.90 -21.25 8.94
C SER A 217 -4.64 -22.10 8.76
N LEU A 218 -3.99 -22.04 7.59
CA LEU A 218 -2.74 -22.75 7.32
C LEU A 218 -1.59 -22.30 8.23
N SER A 219 -1.58 -21.02 8.62
CA SER A 219 -0.54 -20.48 9.50
C SER A 219 -0.59 -21.02 10.92
N HIS A 220 -1.73 -21.54 11.38
CA HIS A 220 -1.90 -22.22 12.67
C HIS A 220 -1.52 -23.71 12.59
N HIS A 221 -0.35 -24.00 12.00
CA HIS A 221 0.05 -25.36 11.64
C HIS A 221 0.40 -26.26 12.84
N ASN A 222 0.74 -25.72 14.02
CA ASN A 222 1.07 -26.49 15.22
C ASN A 222 2.16 -27.56 15.01
N GLY A 223 3.11 -27.26 14.13
CA GLY A 223 4.17 -28.19 13.70
C GLY A 223 3.75 -29.29 12.72
N ASP A 224 2.51 -29.33 12.26
CA ASP A 224 2.03 -30.32 11.29
C ASP A 224 2.75 -30.17 9.93
N PRO A 225 3.46 -31.21 9.44
CA PRO A 225 4.22 -31.13 8.20
C PRO A 225 3.37 -30.86 6.96
N GLU A 226 2.13 -31.35 6.92
CA GLU A 226 1.26 -31.16 5.75
C GLU A 226 0.69 -29.74 5.71
N GLN A 227 0.32 -29.17 6.87
CA GLN A 227 -0.07 -27.76 6.97
C GLN A 227 1.09 -26.83 6.61
N LEU A 228 2.31 -27.12 7.06
CA LEU A 228 3.51 -26.38 6.68
C LEU A 228 3.79 -26.45 5.17
N ARG A 229 3.65 -27.64 4.57
CA ARG A 229 3.80 -27.83 3.12
C ARG A 229 2.78 -26.99 2.35
N ARG A 230 1.51 -27.03 2.74
CA ARG A 230 0.43 -26.22 2.13
C ARG A 230 0.61 -24.72 2.33
N LEU A 231 1.06 -24.29 3.51
CA LEU A 231 1.40 -22.89 3.77
C LEU A 231 2.52 -22.42 2.85
N THR A 232 3.55 -23.26 2.66
CA THR A 232 4.65 -23.00 1.73
C THR A 232 4.16 -22.89 0.29
N GLU A 233 3.27 -23.78 -0.16
CA GLU A 233 2.64 -23.68 -1.49
C GLU A 233 1.84 -22.39 -1.66
N SER A 234 1.11 -21.97 -0.62
CA SER A 234 0.40 -20.69 -0.61
C SER A 234 1.36 -19.50 -0.73
N ASP A 235 2.48 -19.51 -0.01
CA ASP A 235 3.49 -18.45 -0.08
C ASP A 235 4.17 -18.42 -1.45
N ILE A 236 4.56 -19.57 -2.01
CA ILE A 236 5.12 -19.68 -3.37
C ILE A 236 4.17 -19.06 -4.39
N PHE A 237 2.89 -19.45 -4.38
CA PHE A 237 1.90 -18.92 -5.31
C PHE A 237 1.80 -17.38 -5.26
N ASN A 238 1.82 -16.81 -4.05
CA ASN A 238 1.76 -15.36 -3.86
C ASN A 238 3.01 -14.65 -4.41
N TYR A 239 4.20 -15.22 -4.18
CA TYR A 239 5.45 -14.72 -4.74
C TYR A 239 5.52 -14.88 -6.26
N GLU A 240 4.94 -15.93 -6.84
CA GLU A 240 4.83 -16.10 -8.29
C GLU A 240 3.95 -15.01 -8.92
N GLN A 241 2.87 -14.59 -8.25
CA GLN A 241 2.05 -13.47 -8.76
C GLN A 241 2.78 -12.13 -8.65
N PHE A 242 3.60 -11.94 -7.60
CA PHE A 242 4.45 -10.75 -7.49
C PHE A 242 5.58 -10.78 -8.55
N ALA A 243 6.20 -11.93 -8.80
CA ALA A 243 7.20 -12.10 -9.86
C ALA A 243 6.61 -11.77 -11.23
N TYR A 244 5.38 -12.24 -11.52
CA TYR A 244 4.65 -11.83 -12.72
C TYR A 244 4.53 -10.31 -12.84
N PHE A 245 4.17 -9.60 -11.76
CA PHE A 245 4.08 -8.14 -11.78
C PHE A 245 5.41 -7.46 -12.11
N ILE A 246 6.52 -7.93 -11.51
CA ILE A 246 7.86 -7.44 -11.82
C ILE A 246 8.23 -7.72 -13.28
N ASP A 247 7.92 -8.91 -13.80
CA ASP A 247 8.13 -9.24 -15.21
C ASP A 247 7.36 -8.29 -16.13
N ARG A 248 6.09 -7.99 -15.80
CA ARG A 248 5.28 -7.05 -16.58
C ARG A 248 5.89 -5.64 -16.58
N LEU A 249 6.35 -5.13 -15.44
CA LEU A 249 7.05 -3.84 -15.37
C LEU A 249 8.37 -3.84 -16.18
N SER A 250 9.04 -4.99 -16.31
CA SER A 250 10.27 -5.11 -17.10
C SER A 250 10.05 -5.19 -18.62
N GLN A 251 8.82 -5.49 -19.04
CA GLN A 251 8.40 -5.67 -20.43
C GLN A 251 7.68 -4.45 -21.01
N VAL A 252 7.11 -3.59 -20.16
CA VAL A 252 6.36 -2.41 -20.56
C VAL A 252 7.26 -1.19 -20.42
N GLU A 253 7.21 -0.31 -21.40
CA GLU A 253 8.01 0.90 -21.47
C GLU A 253 7.11 2.13 -21.54
N ASP A 254 7.53 3.23 -20.92
CA ASP A 254 6.99 4.56 -21.08
C ASP A 254 7.98 5.45 -21.87
N GLU A 255 7.79 6.77 -21.86
CA GLU A 255 8.69 7.71 -22.54
C GLU A 255 10.10 7.81 -21.92
N HIS A 256 10.30 7.26 -20.72
CA HIS A 256 11.55 7.27 -19.97
C HIS A 256 12.29 5.92 -20.00
N GLY A 257 11.67 4.87 -20.52
CA GLY A 257 12.25 3.53 -20.65
C GLY A 257 11.37 2.47 -20.00
N LYS A 258 11.97 1.40 -19.49
CA LYS A 258 11.23 0.32 -18.83
C LYS A 258 10.62 0.81 -17.54
N LEU A 259 9.35 0.50 -17.31
CA LEU A 259 8.66 0.90 -16.08
C LEU A 259 9.36 0.39 -14.81
N ILE A 260 9.98 -0.80 -14.86
CA ILE A 260 10.71 -1.33 -13.71
C ILE A 260 11.88 -0.45 -13.28
N ASP A 261 12.48 0.32 -14.18
CA ASP A 261 13.63 1.17 -13.85
C ASP A 261 13.19 2.42 -13.09
N SER A 262 11.99 2.95 -13.37
CA SER A 262 11.40 4.14 -12.72
C SER A 262 10.45 3.80 -11.56
N THR A 263 10.07 2.54 -11.38
CA THR A 263 9.10 2.09 -10.36
C THR A 263 9.77 1.38 -9.20
N GLN A 264 9.57 1.86 -7.97
CA GLN A 264 9.94 1.13 -6.75
C GLN A 264 8.77 0.26 -6.24
N CYS A 265 9.01 -1.03 -6.04
CA CYS A 265 8.01 -2.00 -5.60
C CYS A 265 8.39 -2.59 -4.24
N LEU A 266 7.52 -2.40 -3.24
CA LEU A 266 7.65 -2.98 -1.91
C LEU A 266 6.64 -4.13 -1.73
N TYR A 267 7.13 -5.32 -1.41
CA TYR A 267 6.30 -6.50 -1.16
C TYR A 267 6.69 -7.19 0.14
N GLY A 268 5.71 -7.56 0.95
CA GLY A 268 5.97 -8.21 2.24
C GLY A 268 4.74 -8.34 3.11
N SER A 269 5.00 -8.68 4.37
CA SER A 269 3.99 -8.91 5.40
C SER A 269 4.43 -8.25 6.70
N GLY A 270 3.47 -7.70 7.44
CA GLY A 270 3.70 -7.19 8.79
C GLY A 270 4.04 -8.27 9.83
N MET A 271 4.03 -9.55 9.43
CA MET A 271 4.37 -10.69 10.27
C MET A 271 5.41 -11.58 9.58
N ALA A 272 6.43 -11.97 10.33
CA ALA A 272 7.45 -12.93 9.92
C ALA A 272 6.98 -14.38 10.12
N TYR A 273 6.11 -14.61 11.13
CA TYR A 273 5.74 -15.97 11.51
C TYR A 273 4.30 -16.05 12.02
N GLY A 274 3.41 -16.64 11.22
CA GLY A 274 1.98 -16.63 11.50
C GLY A 274 1.56 -17.47 12.71
N HIS A 275 2.20 -18.63 12.93
CA HIS A 275 1.78 -19.58 13.97
C HIS A 275 1.76 -18.99 15.39
N SER A 276 2.81 -18.26 15.78
CA SER A 276 2.87 -17.57 17.08
C SER A 276 2.65 -16.06 16.97
N HIS A 277 2.15 -15.60 15.82
CA HIS A 277 2.02 -14.20 15.49
C HIS A 277 3.29 -13.34 15.67
N GLY A 278 4.45 -13.87 15.26
CA GLY A 278 5.71 -13.16 15.29
C GLY A 278 5.78 -12.05 14.24
N ASN A 279 6.04 -10.82 14.69
CA ASN A 279 6.11 -9.62 13.86
C ASN A 279 7.43 -8.83 14.01
N ALA A 280 8.46 -9.50 14.53
CA ALA A 280 9.84 -9.04 14.45
C ALA A 280 10.55 -9.64 13.24
N ASN A 281 11.61 -8.97 12.79
CA ASN A 281 12.53 -9.46 11.77
C ASN A 281 11.82 -9.92 10.47
N ILE A 282 10.82 -9.17 10.04
CA ILE A 282 10.01 -9.43 8.86
C ILE A 282 10.87 -9.44 7.58
N PRO A 283 10.71 -10.45 6.72
CA PRO A 283 11.30 -10.47 5.39
C PRO A 283 10.52 -9.52 4.47
N THR A 284 11.22 -8.87 3.56
CA THR A 284 10.63 -7.85 2.69
C THR A 284 11.43 -7.80 1.39
N VAL A 285 10.72 -7.65 0.28
CA VAL A 285 11.31 -7.49 -1.05
C VAL A 285 11.13 -6.06 -1.50
N LEU A 286 12.23 -5.42 -1.89
CA LEU A 286 12.25 -4.17 -2.64
C LEU A 286 12.80 -4.47 -4.03
N ALA A 287 12.06 -4.09 -5.07
CA ALA A 287 12.43 -4.32 -6.47
C ALA A 287 12.20 -3.06 -7.32
N GLY A 288 12.91 -2.96 -8.45
CA GLY A 288 12.80 -1.84 -9.40
C GLY A 288 13.38 -0.52 -8.89
N GLY A 289 13.26 0.54 -9.68
CA GLY A 289 13.75 1.88 -9.32
C GLY A 289 15.25 2.04 -9.51
N THR A 290 15.88 1.31 -10.43
CA THR A 290 17.30 1.47 -10.77
C THR A 290 17.60 2.91 -11.24
N ALA A 291 16.71 3.53 -12.03
CA ALA A 291 16.80 4.93 -12.43
C ALA A 291 16.54 5.90 -11.27
N LEU A 292 15.91 5.45 -10.18
CA LEU A 292 15.83 6.22 -8.93
C LEU A 292 17.13 6.13 -8.12
N GLY A 293 18.01 5.14 -8.38
CA GLY A 293 19.30 4.98 -7.69
C GLY A 293 19.38 3.78 -6.75
N TYR A 294 18.46 2.81 -6.86
CA TYR A 294 18.56 1.57 -6.07
C TYR A 294 19.61 0.59 -6.62
N ARG A 295 20.36 -0.02 -5.71
CA ARG A 295 21.27 -1.15 -5.98
C ARG A 295 20.61 -2.47 -5.60
N HIS A 296 20.29 -3.28 -6.62
CA HIS A 296 19.65 -4.60 -6.48
C HIS A 296 20.63 -5.76 -6.57
N GLY A 297 20.12 -7.00 -6.51
CA GLY A 297 20.92 -8.22 -6.62
C GLY A 297 21.58 -8.69 -5.31
N GLN A 298 21.03 -8.27 -4.18
CA GLN A 298 21.58 -8.53 -2.84
C GLN A 298 20.49 -8.98 -1.86
N HIS A 299 20.88 -9.76 -0.85
CA HIS A 299 20.07 -10.05 0.34
C HIS A 299 20.69 -9.31 1.52
N LEU A 300 19.98 -8.31 2.04
CA LEU A 300 20.43 -7.51 3.18
C LEU A 300 19.85 -8.07 4.48
N ASP A 301 20.68 -8.78 5.24
CA ASP A 301 20.31 -9.25 6.56
C ASP A 301 20.68 -8.23 7.64
N PHE A 302 19.71 -7.40 8.01
CA PHE A 302 19.87 -6.40 9.08
C PHE A 302 19.99 -7.02 10.49
N ASN A 303 19.82 -8.33 10.65
CA ASN A 303 20.06 -9.02 11.92
C ASN A 303 21.49 -9.53 12.06
N GLN A 304 22.25 -9.58 10.96
CA GLN A 304 23.61 -10.10 10.98
C GLN A 304 24.46 -9.33 11.99
N GLY A 305 25.20 -10.05 12.83
CA GLY A 305 26.01 -9.48 13.92
C GLY A 305 25.24 -9.21 15.23
N HIS A 306 23.93 -9.43 15.27
CA HIS A 306 23.10 -9.29 16.47
C HIS A 306 22.70 -10.63 17.12
N PHE A 307 23.18 -11.75 16.58
CA PHE A 307 22.92 -13.12 17.03
C PHE A 307 23.90 -14.13 16.40
N ASP A 308 23.91 -15.36 16.92
CA ASP A 308 24.84 -16.44 16.51
C ASP A 308 24.44 -17.19 15.22
N GLY A 309 23.46 -16.67 14.48
CA GLY A 309 22.97 -17.24 13.23
C GLY A 309 21.61 -17.95 13.34
N TYR A 310 21.05 -18.30 12.19
CA TYR A 310 19.74 -18.94 12.09
C TYR A 310 19.87 -20.44 12.35
N ASP A 311 19.44 -20.88 13.54
CA ASP A 311 19.29 -22.30 13.86
C ASP A 311 17.81 -22.72 13.73
N LEU A 312 17.54 -23.57 12.73
CA LEU A 312 16.20 -24.10 12.47
C LEU A 312 15.90 -25.38 13.27
N SER A 313 16.88 -25.94 13.98
CA SER A 313 16.71 -27.13 14.81
C SER A 313 16.17 -26.80 16.21
N ASP A 314 16.44 -25.60 16.72
CA ASP A 314 15.85 -25.08 17.96
C ASP A 314 14.61 -24.22 17.66
N SER A 315 13.44 -24.86 17.76
CA SER A 315 12.16 -24.16 17.60
C SER A 315 12.00 -22.97 18.55
N GLN A 316 12.48 -23.04 19.81
CA GLN A 316 12.36 -21.94 20.77
C GLN A 316 13.26 -20.75 20.41
N ALA A 317 14.46 -21.01 19.89
CA ALA A 317 15.29 -19.95 19.30
C ALA A 317 14.59 -19.30 18.10
N HIS A 318 13.99 -20.08 17.21
CA HIS A 318 13.22 -19.57 16.07
C HIS A 318 12.03 -18.70 16.51
N TYR A 319 11.23 -19.14 17.48
CA TYR A 319 10.12 -18.34 18.02
C TYR A 319 10.60 -17.00 18.59
N ARG A 320 11.73 -16.98 19.32
CA ARG A 320 12.32 -15.75 19.86
C ARG A 320 12.76 -14.79 18.76
N LEU A 321 13.38 -15.32 17.70
CA LEU A 321 13.77 -14.56 16.52
C LEU A 321 12.55 -13.90 15.85
N CYS A 322 11.44 -14.61 15.70
CA CYS A 322 10.25 -14.05 15.03
C CYS A 322 9.45 -13.08 15.91
N SER A 323 9.60 -13.15 17.23
CA SER A 323 8.82 -12.32 18.18
C SER A 323 9.58 -11.11 18.74
N ARG A 324 10.92 -11.12 18.68
CA ARG A 324 11.77 -10.06 19.22
C ARG A 324 12.75 -9.55 18.17
N PRO A 325 12.83 -8.23 17.95
CA PRO A 325 13.81 -7.68 17.03
C PRO A 325 15.22 -7.94 17.55
N LEU A 326 16.08 -8.50 16.71
CA LEU A 326 17.50 -8.72 17.05
C LEU A 326 18.29 -7.41 16.93
N ASN A 327 17.95 -6.63 15.91
CA ASN A 327 18.46 -5.30 15.68
C ASN A 327 17.35 -4.26 15.87
N ALA A 328 17.43 -3.47 16.95
CA ALA A 328 16.47 -2.41 17.26
C ALA A 328 16.47 -1.25 16.24
N ASP A 329 17.55 -1.11 15.47
CA ASP A 329 17.70 -0.09 14.44
C ASP A 329 17.18 -0.55 13.07
N ALA A 330 16.91 -1.85 12.89
CA ALA A 330 16.36 -2.44 11.66
C ALA A 330 14.84 -2.16 11.52
N ARG A 331 14.45 -0.89 11.57
CA ARG A 331 13.06 -0.43 11.52
C ARG A 331 12.56 -0.35 10.09
N LEU A 332 11.36 -0.83 9.83
CA LEU A 332 10.73 -0.76 8.52
C LEU A 332 10.48 0.70 8.10
N SER A 333 10.23 1.59 9.05
CA SER A 333 10.13 3.04 8.81
C SER A 333 11.39 3.66 8.21
N ASN A 334 12.59 3.09 8.42
CA ASN A 334 13.80 3.53 7.72
C ASN A 334 13.71 3.27 6.21
N LEU A 335 13.18 2.10 5.82
CA LEU A 335 12.93 1.76 4.43
C LEU A 335 11.83 2.65 3.84
N LEU A 336 10.73 2.87 4.56
CA LEU A 336 9.65 3.75 4.09
C LEU A 336 10.14 5.20 3.91
N LEU A 337 10.94 5.73 4.85
CA LEU A 337 11.58 7.04 4.71
C LEU A 337 12.47 7.11 3.47
N THR A 338 13.27 6.06 3.23
CA THR A 338 14.13 5.96 2.04
C THR A 338 13.28 6.02 0.78
N MET A 339 12.24 5.18 0.67
CA MET A 339 11.32 5.17 -0.46
C MET A 339 10.62 6.51 -0.70
N GLY A 340 10.22 7.20 0.37
CA GLY A 340 9.64 8.55 0.28
C GLY A 340 10.61 9.55 -0.35
N LYS A 341 11.87 9.56 0.12
CA LYS A 341 12.93 10.42 -0.44
C LYS A 341 13.25 10.07 -1.89
N MET A 342 13.33 8.79 -2.24
CA MET A 342 13.57 8.34 -3.62
C MET A 342 12.43 8.70 -4.57
N ALA A 343 11.21 8.87 -4.05
CA ALA A 343 10.06 9.37 -4.81
C ALA A 343 9.96 10.91 -4.82
N GLY A 344 10.97 11.63 -4.33
CA GLY A 344 11.02 13.10 -4.31
C GLY A 344 10.21 13.75 -3.19
N THR A 345 9.79 13.00 -2.17
CA THR A 345 9.04 13.56 -1.03
C THR A 345 10.00 14.32 -0.10
N GLU A 346 9.73 15.59 0.17
CA GLU A 346 10.49 16.43 1.09
C GLU A 346 10.17 16.09 2.56
N ILE A 347 10.74 15.00 3.06
CA ILE A 347 10.59 14.54 4.45
C ILE A 347 11.95 14.23 5.10
N ASP A 348 12.14 14.73 6.32
CA ASP A 348 13.36 14.46 7.12
C ASP A 348 13.22 13.23 8.00
N SER A 349 12.00 12.93 8.43
CA SER A 349 11.66 11.76 9.24
C SER A 349 10.29 11.22 8.85
N PHE A 350 10.07 9.93 9.08
CA PHE A 350 8.78 9.30 8.90
C PHE A 350 8.53 8.33 10.05
N SER A 351 7.44 8.55 10.78
CA SER A 351 7.02 7.63 11.84
C SER A 351 8.10 7.49 12.92
N ASP A 352 8.59 6.28 13.19
CA ASP A 352 9.71 6.01 14.10
C ASP A 352 11.05 5.75 13.38
N SER A 353 11.21 6.25 12.15
CA SER A 353 12.45 6.14 11.38
C SER A 353 13.62 6.78 12.12
N LEU A 354 14.78 6.14 12.07
CA LEU A 354 16.05 6.66 12.58
C LEU A 354 16.85 7.36 11.47
N LYS A 355 16.89 6.75 10.28
CA LYS A 355 17.67 7.23 9.13
C LYS A 355 17.22 6.55 7.84
N PRO A 356 17.49 7.15 6.66
CA PRO A 356 17.44 6.43 5.40
C PRO A 356 18.46 5.28 5.35
N LEU A 357 18.19 4.27 4.52
CA LEU A 357 19.02 3.07 4.34
C LEU A 357 19.94 3.26 3.14
N SER A 358 21.17 3.71 3.38
CA SER A 358 22.20 3.88 2.35
C SER A 358 22.64 2.56 1.71
N GLU A 359 22.44 1.43 2.38
CA GLU A 359 22.79 0.09 1.91
C GLU A 359 22.00 -0.31 0.65
N LEU A 360 20.84 0.34 0.43
CA LEU A 360 19.96 0.14 -0.73
C LEU A 360 20.37 0.98 -1.94
N LEU A 361 21.24 1.97 -1.78
CA LEU A 361 21.52 2.99 -2.79
C LEU A 361 22.85 2.73 -3.51
N ALA A 362 22.90 3.14 -4.77
CA ALA A 362 24.06 3.01 -5.66
C ALA A 362 25.18 4.00 -5.33
#